data_AF-A0A7J2YLH3-F1
#
_entry.id   AF-A0A7J2YLH3-F1
#
_cell.length_a   1.000
_cell.length_b   1.000
_cell.length_c   1.000
_cell.angle_alpha   90.00
_cell.angle_beta   90.00
_cell.angle_gamma   90.00
#
_symmetry.space_group_name_H-M   'P 1'
#
loop_
_entity.id
_entity.type
_entity.pdbx_description
1 polymer ?
#
loop_
_entity_poly.entity_id
_entity_poly.type
_entity_poly.pdbx_seq_one_letter_code
_entity_poly.pdbx_strand_id
1 'polypeptide(L)' 'MPIIFEKTIKQAKILNPLKGFQDDSITFEYRADPLTGRNTTIIKGMLNYIGRFLISDEELLQSLVEKTRE' A
#
# COMPACT_ATOMS: atom_id res chain seq x y z
N MET A 1 23.37 -21.15 -5.12
CA MET A 1 22.45 -20.98 -3.98
C MET A 1 21.04 -20.89 -4.53
N PRO A 2 20.04 -21.58 -3.95
CA PRO A 2 18.65 -21.45 -4.38
C PRO A 2 18.11 -20.07 -3.97
N ILE A 3 17.31 -19.45 -4.85
CA ILE A 3 16.55 -18.24 -4.54
C ILE A 3 15.33 -18.66 -3.71
N ILE A 4 15.25 -18.20 -2.46
CA ILE A 4 14.17 -18.54 -1.53
C ILE A 4 13.33 -17.28 -1.30
N PHE A 5 12.03 -17.38 -1.59
CA PHE A 5 11.08 -16.31 -1.30
C PHE A 5 10.46 -16.56 0.07
N GLU A 6 10.72 -15.67 1.01
CA GLU A 6 10.20 -15.76 2.37
C GLU A 6 9.03 -14.81 2.59
N LYS A 7 8.02 -15.30 3.32
CA LYS A 7 6.84 -14.52 3.70
C LYS A 7 6.53 -14.74 5.17
N THR A 8 6.37 -13.64 5.90
CA THR A 8 5.89 -13.66 7.29
C THR A 8 4.56 -12.93 7.38
N ILE A 9 3.57 -13.52 8.05
CA ILE A 9 2.26 -12.91 8.28
C ILE A 9 2.15 -12.56 9.77
N LYS A 10 1.74 -11.32 10.06
CA LYS A 10 1.41 -10.87 11.41
C LYS A 10 0.02 -10.26 11.43
N GLN A 11 -0.69 -10.43 12.54
CA GLN A 11 -1.99 -9.81 12.76
C GLN A 11 -1.87 -8.83 13.93
N ALA A 12 -2.45 -7.65 13.77
CA ALA A 12 -2.56 -6.66 14.83
C ALA A 12 -4.03 -6.32 15.04
N LYS A 13 -4.44 -6.21 16.31
CA LYS A 13 -5.75 -5.69 16.67
C LYS A 13 -5.64 -4.18 16.88
N ILE A 14 -6.56 -3.42 16.30
CA ILE A 14 -6.65 -1.98 16.45
C ILE A 14 -8.09 -1.58 16.76
N LEU A 15 -8.27 -0.41 17.35
CA LEU A 15 -9.56 0.26 17.36
C LEU A 15 -9.66 1.08 16.07
N ASN A 16 -10.55 0.71 15.15
CA ASN A 16 -10.63 1.33 13.84
C ASN A 16 -11.47 2.62 13.90
N PRO A 17 -10.89 3.82 13.66
CA PRO A 17 -11.64 5.07 13.70
C PRO A 17 -12.74 5.15 12.62
N LEU A 18 -12.60 4.41 11.51
CA LEU A 18 -13.61 4.34 10.44
C LEU A 18 -14.83 3.51 10.82
N LYS A 19 -14.73 2.69 11.87
CA LYS A 19 -15.81 1.85 12.41
C LYS A 19 -16.27 2.34 13.80
N GLY A 20 -16.05 3.62 14.11
CA GLY A 20 -16.40 4.18 15.42
C GLY A 20 -15.59 3.58 16.57
N PHE A 21 -14.30 3.35 16.35
CA PHE A 21 -13.36 2.76 17.33
C PHE A 21 -13.72 1.35 17.79
N GLN A 22 -14.44 0.58 16.98
CA GLN A 22 -14.63 -0.85 17.21
C GLN A 22 -13.35 -1.64 16.92
N ASP A 23 -13.23 -2.82 17.55
CA ASP A 23 -12.13 -3.75 17.30
C ASP A 23 -12.08 -4.15 15.82
N ASP A 24 -10.88 -4.07 15.25
CA ASP A 24 -10.58 -4.49 13.89
C ASP A 24 -9.23 -5.20 13.84
N SER A 25 -9.05 -6.09 12.87
CA SER A 25 -7.80 -6.83 12.70
C SER A 25 -7.13 -6.44 11.38
N ILE A 26 -5.88 -5.98 11.48
CA ILE A 26 -5.04 -5.70 10.32
C ILE A 26 -4.04 -6.84 10.13
N THR A 27 -3.99 -7.37 8.91
CA THR A 27 -2.98 -8.35 8.50
C THR A 27 -1.83 -7.68 7.77
N PHE A 28 -0.63 -7.83 8.32
CA PHE A 28 0.64 -7.43 7.70
C PHE A 28 1.31 -8.65 7.07
N GLU A 29 1.68 -8.56 5.80
CA GLU A 29 2.57 -9.52 5.17
C GLU A 29 3.93 -8.86 4.93
N TYR A 30 4.98 -9.44 5.47
CA TYR A 30 6.36 -9.08 5.18
C TYR A 30 6.90 -10.05 4.15
N ARG A 31 7.40 -9.53 3.04
CA ARG A 31 8.03 -10.33 1.97
C ARG A 31 9.47 -9.89 1.81
N ALA A 32 10.39 -10.83 1.99
CA ALA A 32 11.81 -10.60 1.75
C ALA A 32 12.10 -10.84 0.26
N ASP A 33 12.68 -9.84 -0.39
CA ASP A 33 13.16 -9.96 -1.76
C ASP A 33 14.58 -10.54 -1.76
N PRO A 34 14.76 -11.80 -2.21
CA PRO A 34 16.07 -12.45 -2.20
C PRO A 34 17.05 -11.88 -3.23
N LEU A 35 16.58 -11.07 -4.19
CA LEU A 35 17.42 -10.45 -5.22
C LEU A 35 17.97 -9.10 -4.79
N THR A 36 17.21 -8.33 -4.00
CA THR A 36 17.59 -6.98 -3.56
C THR A 36 17.91 -6.89 -2.07
N GLY A 37 17.62 -7.93 -1.29
CA GLY A 37 17.75 -7.93 0.18
C GLY A 37 16.75 -7.01 0.89
N ARG A 38 15.76 -6.46 0.16
CA ARG A 38 14.78 -5.52 0.71
C ARG A 38 13.57 -6.27 1.27
N ASN A 39 13.00 -5.73 2.35
CA ASN A 39 11.71 -6.17 2.85
C ASN A 39 10.60 -5.27 2.32
N THR A 40 9.51 -5.89 1.87
CA THR A 40 8.27 -5.20 1.50
C THR A 40 7.19 -5.51 2.51
N THR A 41 6.53 -4.48 3.03
CA THR A 41 5.35 -4.63 3.89
C THR A 41 4.09 -4.47 3.05
N ILE A 42 3.22 -5.47 3.08
CA ILE A 42 1.92 -5.46 2.42
C ILE A 42 0.85 -5.41 3.49
N ILE A 43 0.01 -4.37 3.43
CA ILE A 43 -1.14 -4.20 4.30
C ILE A 43 -2.39 -4.36 3.43
N LYS A 44 -3.09 -5.47 3.58
CA LYS A 44 -4.28 -5.75 2.75
C LYS A 44 -5.37 -4.70 3.00
N GLY A 45 -5.96 -4.21 1.91
CA GLY A 45 -7.02 -3.19 1.97
C GLY A 45 -6.52 -1.76 2.22
N MET A 46 -5.23 -1.56 2.49
CA MET A 46 -4.67 -0.22 2.69
C MET A 46 -4.87 0.66 1.45
N LEU A 47 -4.68 0.11 0.25
CA LEU A 47 -4.91 0.84 -1.00
C LEU A 47 -6.32 1.44 -1.09
N ASN A 48 -7.36 0.73 -0.61
CA ASN A 48 -8.73 1.24 -0.60
C ASN A 48 -8.88 2.44 0.35
N TYR A 49 -8.11 2.45 1.44
CA TYR A 49 -8.07 3.56 2.39
C TYR A 49 -7.28 4.76 1.86
N ILE A 50 -6.06 4.54 1.35
CA ILE A 50 -5.21 5.63 0.84
C ILE A 50 -5.62 6.14 -0.54
N GLY A 51 -6.30 5.34 -1.36
CA GLY A 51 -6.67 5.69 -2.74
C GLY A 51 -7.48 6.98 -2.83
N ARG A 52 -8.35 7.26 -1.85
CA ARG A 52 -9.10 8.53 -1.75
C ARG A 52 -8.24 9.77 -1.49
N PHE A 53 -6.99 9.59 -1.07
CA PHE A 53 -6.00 10.65 -0.89
C PHE A 53 -5.00 10.71 -2.06
N LEU A 54 -4.99 9.71 -2.94
CA LEU A 54 -4.16 9.64 -4.14
C LEU A 54 -4.94 10.11 -5.37
N ILE A 55 -5.75 11.17 -5.21
CA ILE A 55 -6.53 11.75 -6.29
C ILE A 55 -5.62 12.69 -7.07
N SER A 56 -5.58 12.53 -8.39
CA SER A 56 -4.90 13.45 -9.29
C SER A 56 -5.67 14.76 -9.38
N ASP A 57 -4.95 15.87 -9.41
CA ASP A 57 -5.53 17.15 -9.81
C ASP A 57 -5.74 17.12 -11.33
N GLU A 58 -7.00 17.00 -11.75
CA GLU A 58 -7.39 16.88 -13.16
C GLU A 58 -7.00 18.13 -13.98
N GLU A 59 -7.06 19.32 -13.40
CA GLU A 59 -6.66 20.56 -14.08
C GLU A 59 -5.15 20.58 -14.33
N LEU A 60 -4.38 20.20 -13.31
CA LEU A 60 -2.92 20.08 -13.44
C LEU A 60 -2.54 18.99 -14.44
N LEU A 61 -3.23 17.84 -14.40
CA LEU A 61 -3.00 16.73 -15.32
C LEU A 61 -3.27 17.15 -16.77
N GLN A 62 -4.40 17.84 -17.01
CA GLN A 62 -4.74 18.35 -18.34
C GLN A 62 -3.72 19.41 -18.81
N SER A 63 -3.28 20.31 -17.92
CA SER A 63 -2.23 21.28 -18.23
C SER A 63 -0.92 20.62 -18.65
N LEU A 64 -0.53 19.53 -17.96
CA LEU A 64 0.67 18.76 -18.30
C LEU A 64 0.52 18.09 -19.68
N VAL A 65 -0.62 17.44 -19.95
CA VAL A 65 -0.90 16.79 -21.24
C VAL A 65 -0.72 17.76 -22.41
N GLU A 66 -1.31 18.95 -22.33
CA GLU A 66 -1.21 19.94 -23.40
C GLU A 66 0.22 20.48 -23.58
N LYS A 67 0.98 20.64 -22.48
CA LYS A 67 2.39 21.08 -22.55
C LYS A 67 3.34 20.04 -23.16
N THR A 68 3.02 18.76 -23.10
CA THR A 68 3.88 17.66 -23.58
C THR A 68 3.49 17.12 -24.96
N ARG A 69 2.58 17.79 -25.68
CA ARG A 69 2.13 17.37 -27.01
C ARG A 69 3.04 17.80 -28.17
N GLU A 70 4.05 18.61 -27.88
CA GLU A 70 5.12 19.01 -28.82
C GLU A 70 6.38 18.16 -28.62
#